data_AF-A0A1W9HAA4-F1
#
_entry.id   AF-A0A1W9HAA4-F1
#
_cell.length_a   1.000
_cell.length_b   1.000
_cell.length_c   1.000
_cell.angle_alpha   90.00
_cell.angle_beta   90.00
_cell.angle_gamma   90.00
#
_symmetry.space_group_name_H-M   'P 1'
#
loop_
_entity.id
_entity.type
_entity.pdbx_description
1 polymer ?
#
loop_
_entity_poly.entity_id
_entity_poly.type
_entity_poly.pdbx_seq_one_letter_code
_entity_poly.pdbx_strand_id
1 'polypeptide(L)'
;MTKPAHRPPRPRPPDFRATFISLGWSGVGQHYGASDRVIRRWIDEEGRAELVAARAAHVRALQRQMHQLREQLAQPFLARQVSARTKDCVYG
;
A
#
# COMPACT_ATOMS: atom_id res chain seq x y z
N MET A 1 -9.99 -14.41 -46.05
CA MET A 1 -9.91 -14.73 -44.61
C MET A 1 -8.50 -14.43 -44.12
N THR A 2 -8.26 -13.23 -43.58
CA THR A 2 -6.95 -12.84 -43.05
C THR A 2 -6.77 -13.42 -41.64
N LYS A 3 -5.77 -14.30 -41.49
CA LYS A 3 -5.36 -14.87 -40.20
C LYS A 3 -4.96 -13.71 -39.27
N PRO A 4 -5.49 -13.61 -38.03
CA PRO A 4 -5.10 -12.52 -37.15
C PRO A 4 -3.59 -12.61 -36.89
N ALA A 5 -2.88 -11.52 -37.16
CA ALA A 5 -1.45 -11.43 -36.88
C ALA A 5 -1.24 -11.68 -35.38
N HIS A 6 -0.51 -12.74 -35.04
CA HIS A 6 -0.19 -13.06 -33.67
C HIS A 6 0.79 -12.02 -33.16
N ARG A 7 0.28 -10.94 -32.56
CA ARG A 7 1.14 -9.96 -31.88
C ARG A 7 1.80 -10.68 -30.71
N PRO A 8 3.13 -10.57 -30.54
CA PRO A 8 3.78 -11.16 -29.38
C PRO A 8 3.21 -10.56 -28.09
N PRO A 9 3.08 -11.37 -27.02
CA PRO A 9 2.65 -10.86 -25.73
C PRO A 9 3.62 -9.78 -25.24
N ARG A 10 3.08 -8.70 -24.66
CA ARG A 10 3.90 -7.64 -24.05
C ARG A 10 4.80 -8.23 -22.96
N PRO A 11 6.12 -7.99 -22.94
CA PRO A 11 6.99 -8.51 -21.89
C PRO A 11 6.63 -7.93 -20.52
N ARG A 12 6.97 -8.66 -19.46
CA ARG A 12 6.79 -8.22 -18.08
C ARG A 12 7.80 -7.11 -17.73
N PRO A 13 7.37 -5.98 -17.16
CA PRO A 13 8.28 -4.96 -16.67
C PRO A 13 9.16 -5.49 -15.50
N PRO A 14 10.45 -5.13 -15.44
CA PRO A 14 11.36 -5.62 -14.39
C PRO A 14 10.99 -5.10 -12.99
N ASP A 15 10.32 -3.95 -12.91
CA ASP A 15 9.85 -3.29 -11.69
C ASP A 15 8.44 -3.76 -11.26
N PHE A 16 7.81 -4.64 -12.04
CA PHE A 16 6.42 -5.05 -11.83
C PHE A 16 6.13 -5.53 -10.40
N ARG A 17 7.04 -6.30 -9.80
CA ARG A 17 6.89 -6.82 -8.44
C ARG A 17 6.81 -5.71 -7.41
N ALA A 18 7.75 -4.76 -7.46
CA ALA A 18 7.78 -3.64 -6.52
C ALA A 18 6.51 -2.79 -6.68
N THR A 19 6.14 -2.48 -7.92
CA THR A 19 4.96 -1.68 -8.24
C THR A 19 3.66 -2.36 -7.81
N PHE A 20 3.53 -3.67 -8.03
CA PHE A 20 2.35 -4.42 -7.60
C PHE A 20 2.23 -4.48 -6.06
N ILE A 21 3.34 -4.66 -5.34
CA ILE A 21 3.36 -4.66 -3.88
C ILE A 21 2.91 -3.29 -3.34
N SER A 22 3.38 -2.21 -3.95
CA SER A 22 3.06 -0.83 -3.53
C SER A 22 1.63 -0.42 -3.90
N LEU A 23 1.24 -0.55 -5.16
CA LEU A 23 -0.03 0.00 -5.68
C LEU A 23 -1.19 -1.00 -5.63
N GLY A 24 -0.90 -2.29 -5.73
CA GLY A 24 -1.90 -3.34 -5.85
C GLY A 24 -2.64 -3.37 -7.20
N TRP A 25 -3.77 -4.09 -7.21
CA TRP A 25 -4.48 -4.44 -8.44
C TRP A 25 -5.01 -3.23 -9.22
N SER A 26 -5.67 -2.29 -8.55
CA SER A 26 -6.27 -1.12 -9.20
C SER A 26 -5.20 -0.17 -9.75
N GLY A 27 -4.12 0.06 -8.99
CA GLY A 27 -3.07 1.00 -9.40
C GLY A 27 -2.13 0.45 -10.48
N VAL A 28 -1.85 -0.86 -10.49
CA VAL A 28 -0.90 -1.45 -11.46
C VAL A 28 -1.43 -1.40 -12.89
N GLY A 29 -2.75 -1.53 -13.09
CA GLY A 29 -3.37 -1.44 -14.41
C GLY A 29 -3.32 -0.02 -14.99
N GLN A 30 -3.55 0.98 -14.14
CA GLN A 30 -3.39 2.38 -14.53
C GLN A 30 -1.91 2.73 -14.78
N HIS A 31 -1.00 2.23 -13.95
CA HIS A 31 0.42 2.53 -14.05
C HIS A 31 1.06 2.01 -15.35
N TYR A 32 0.79 0.76 -15.73
CA TYR A 32 1.37 0.16 -16.94
C TYR A 32 0.48 0.26 -18.19
N GLY A 33 -0.74 0.80 -18.08
CA GLY A 33 -1.71 0.81 -19.19
C GLY A 33 -1.97 -0.59 -19.74
N ALA A 34 -2.12 -1.57 -18.83
CA ALA A 34 -2.23 -2.99 -19.15
C ALA A 34 -3.61 -3.53 -18.78
N SER A 35 -4.16 -4.41 -19.62
CA SER A 35 -5.40 -5.11 -19.32
C SER A 35 -5.21 -6.14 -18.21
N ASP A 36 -6.27 -6.46 -17.48
CA ASP A 36 -6.32 -7.51 -16.45
C ASP A 36 -5.71 -8.84 -16.89
N ARG A 37 -5.93 -9.25 -18.15
CA ARG A 37 -5.37 -10.51 -18.68
C ARG A 37 -3.84 -10.50 -18.71
N VAL A 38 -3.24 -9.37 -19.07
CA VAL A 38 -1.78 -9.19 -19.11
C VAL A 38 -1.22 -9.16 -17.69
N ILE A 39 -1.89 -8.43 -16.78
CA ILE A 39 -1.49 -8.34 -15.37
C ILE A 39 -1.55 -9.71 -14.70
N ARG A 40 -2.62 -10.49 -14.92
CA ARG A 40 -2.74 -11.87 -14.42
C ARG A 40 -1.56 -12.72 -14.87
N ARG A 41 -1.22 -12.65 -16.15
CA ARG A 41 -0.09 -13.39 -16.70
C ARG A 41 1.23 -12.99 -16.04
N TRP A 42 1.49 -11.70 -15.86
CA TRP A 42 2.68 -11.21 -15.16
C TRP A 42 2.73 -11.65 -13.70
N ILE A 43 1.58 -11.72 -13.01
CA ILE A 43 1.49 -12.25 -11.64
C ILE A 43 1.82 -13.74 -11.60
N ASP A 44 1.33 -14.51 -12.59
CA ASP A 44 1.58 -15.94 -12.66
C ASP A 44 3.06 -16.21 -13.02
N GLU A 45 3.64 -15.45 -13.95
CA GLU A 45 5.08 -15.49 -14.32
C GLU A 45 6.00 -15.16 -13.13
N GLU A 46 5.58 -14.29 -12.20
CA GLU A 46 6.38 -13.86 -11.05
C GLU A 46 6.24 -14.77 -9.82
N GLY A 47 5.31 -15.73 -9.85
CA GLY A 47 4.96 -16.53 -8.68
C GLY A 47 3.87 -15.86 -7.84
N ARG A 48 2.62 -16.08 -8.25
CA ARG A 48 1.40 -15.52 -7.63
C ARG A 48 1.40 -15.60 -6.11
N ALA A 49 1.71 -16.77 -5.55
CA ALA A 49 1.62 -17.00 -4.11
C ALA A 49 2.59 -16.09 -3.33
N GLU A 50 3.84 -16.02 -3.77
CA GLU A 50 4.85 -15.18 -3.15
C GLU A 50 4.53 -13.69 -3.30
N LEU A 51 4.06 -13.27 -4.47
CA LEU A 51 3.70 -11.88 -4.74
C LEU A 51 2.53 -11.42 -3.86
N VAL A 52 1.50 -12.26 -3.71
CA VAL A 52 0.35 -12.00 -2.84
C VAL A 52 0.79 -11.94 -1.37
N ALA A 53 1.65 -12.87 -0.93
CA ALA A 53 2.19 -12.87 0.43
C ALA A 53 3.01 -11.62 0.73
N ALA A 54 3.89 -11.21 -0.20
CA ALA A 54 4.69 -9.99 -0.10
C ALA A 54 3.81 -8.74 -0.02
N ARG A 55 2.76 -8.66 -0.85
CA ARG A 55 1.79 -7.55 -0.78
C ARG A 55 1.05 -7.53 0.55
N ALA A 56 0.57 -8.68 1.04
CA ALA A 56 -0.09 -8.75 2.34
C ALA A 56 0.82 -8.31 3.48
N ALA A 57 2.11 -8.67 3.44
CA ALA A 57 3.10 -8.18 4.40
C ALA A 57 3.28 -6.65 4.33
N HIS A 58 3.38 -6.10 3.12
CA HIS A 58 3.50 -4.65 2.90
C HIS A 58 2.28 -3.87 3.43
N VAL A 59 1.06 -4.31 3.10
CA VAL A 59 -0.17 -3.66 3.58
C VAL A 59 -0.26 -3.71 5.11
N ARG A 60 0.09 -4.83 5.74
CA ARG A 60 0.13 -4.94 7.21
C ARG A 60 1.15 -4.00 7.84
N ALA A 61 2.32 -3.84 7.22
CA ALA A 61 3.32 -2.89 7.68
C ALA A 61 2.82 -1.44 7.58
N LEU A 62 2.22 -1.07 6.45
CA LEU A 62 1.65 0.25 6.24
C LEU A 62 0.54 0.56 7.24
N GLN A 63 -0.35 -0.39 7.51
CA GLN A 63 -1.41 -0.24 8.51
C GLN A 63 -0.86 0.00 9.91
N ARG A 64 0.19 -0.74 10.32
CA ARG A 64 0.86 -0.51 11.61
C ARG A 64 1.47 0.89 11.69
N GLN A 65 2.14 1.34 10.63
CA GLN A 65 2.71 2.69 10.57
C GLN A 65 1.63 3.78 10.67
N MET A 66 0.53 3.62 9.95
CA MET A 66 -0.60 4.57 10.02
C MET A 66 -1.25 4.59 11.41
N HIS A 67 -1.35 3.43 12.06
CA HIS A 67 -1.86 3.36 13.44
C HIS A 67 -0.94 4.09 14.42
N GLN A 68 0.37 3.82 14.37
CA GLN A 68 1.36 4.52 15.19
C GLN A 68 1.35 6.03 14.95
N LEU A 69 1.29 6.46 13.68
CA LEU A 69 1.22 7.89 13.34
C LEU A 69 -0.06 8.52 13.91
N ARG A 70 -1.20 7.82 13.80
CA ARG A 70 -2.46 8.28 14.37
C ARG A 70 -2.39 8.43 15.89
N GLU A 71 -1.76 7.49 16.59
CA GLU A 71 -1.54 7.58 18.04
C GLU A 71 -0.64 8.75 18.42
N GLN A 72 0.48 8.94 17.70
CA GLN A 72 1.40 10.06 17.91
C GLN A 72 0.73 11.42 17.68
N LEU A 73 -0.06 11.55 16.62
CA LEU A 73 -0.76 12.80 16.28
C LEU A 73 -1.98 13.05 17.17
N ALA A 74 -2.55 12.04 17.81
CA ALA A 74 -3.63 12.21 18.77
C ALA A 74 -3.15 12.82 20.12
N GLN A 75 -1.84 12.84 20.38
CA GLN A 75 -1.26 13.20 21.68
C GLN A 75 -1.15 14.71 22.06
N PRO A 76 -1.38 15.75 21.22
CA PRO A 76 -1.25 17.12 21.72
C PRO A 76 -2.56 17.76 22.22
N PHE A 77 -3.73 17.11 22.15
CA PHE A 77 -4.96 17.71 22.70
C PHE A 77 -5.14 17.45 24.20
N LEU A 78 -4.73 16.28 24.71
CA LEU A 78 -4.90 15.91 26.13
C LEU A 78 -3.78 16.40 27.05
N ALA A 79 -2.57 16.63 26.53
CA ALA A 79 -1.45 17.11 27.35
C ALA A 79 -1.57 18.58 27.81
N ARG A 80 -2.45 19.38 27.17
CA ARG A 80 -2.63 20.80 27.50
C ARG A 80 -3.67 21.07 28.59
N GLN A 81 -4.58 20.14 28.88
CA GLN A 81 -5.66 20.34 29.87
C GLN A 81 -5.28 19.97 31.31
N VAL A 82 -4.18 19.25 31.54
CA VAL A 82 -3.82 18.77 32.90
C VAL A 82 -2.91 19.74 33.66
N SER A 83 -2.32 20.74 32.99
CA SER A 83 -1.43 21.72 33.65
C SER A 83 -2.14 22.92 34.30
N ALA A 84 -3.46 23.05 34.18
CA ALA A 84 -4.21 24.22 34.67
C ALA A 84 -4.83 24.05 36.07
N ARG A 85 -4.58 22.93 36.78
CA ARG A 85 -5.34 22.57 38.00
C ARG A 85 -4.52 22.39 39.28
N THR A 86 -3.27 22.84 39.33
CA THR A 86 -2.40 22.67 40.52
C THR A 86 -1.89 23.98 41.14
N LYS A 87 -2.41 25.16 40.77
CA LYS A 87 -1.94 26.44 41.33
C LYS A 87 -2.82 27.07 42.43
N ASP A 88 -3.94 26.47 42.82
CA ASP A 88 -4.90 27.12 43.73
C ASP A 88 -5.04 26.48 45.13
N CYS A 89 -4.06 25.71 45.60
CA CYS A 89 -4.06 25.16 46.97
C CYS A 89 -2.79 25.54 47.74
N VAL A 90 -2.45 26.83 47.79
CA VAL A 90 -1.55 27.39 48.81
C VAL A 90 -2.08 28.78 49.12
N TYR A 91 -2.99 28.90 50.08
CA TYR A 91 -3.37 30.07 50.91
C TYR A 91 -4.82 29.85 51.38
N GLY A 92 -4.97 29.40 52.64
CA GLY A 92 -6.24 29.19 53.32
C GLY A 92 -6.02 28.55 54.67
#